data_AF-A0A944YB01-F1
#
_entry.id   AF-A0A944YB01-F1
#
_cell.length_a   1.000
_cell.length_b   1.000
_cell.length_c   1.000
_cell.angle_alpha   90.00
_cell.angle_beta   90.00
_cell.angle_gamma   90.00
#
_symmetry.space_group_name_H-M   'P 1'
#
loop_
_entity.id
_entity.type
_entity.pdbx_description
1 polymer ?
#
loop_
_entity_poly.entity_id
_entity_poly.type
_entity_poly.pdbx_seq_one_letter_code
_entity_poly.pdbx_strand_id
1 'polypeptide(L)'
;MNEKLVIQIQAYLDGELSAEARLQLLARLEKDSEARELCDSLKAEQSLLKDVGEKDHELPVAHSYFWKAISDEILPHPSPRNQTRHKQTAGAFQRWSAWLVPGGVIACIALVVFQKGLLDDVLDGIKSTGKKAARRAPSFHEIDSQQQNAGFISFRSESEGVSVVWISNY
;
A
#
# COMPACT_ATOMS: atom_id res chain seq x y z
N MET A 1 30.16 -22.77 3.77
CA MET A 1 30.26 -21.80 4.89
C MET A 1 29.37 -22.12 6.12
N ASN A 2 29.79 -21.75 7.34
CA ASN A 2 29.00 -21.79 8.59
C ASN A 2 28.27 -20.46 8.83
N GLU A 3 26.99 -20.48 9.19
CA GLU A 3 26.15 -19.29 9.46
C GLU A 3 26.77 -18.34 10.50
N LYS A 4 27.35 -18.88 11.58
CA LYS A 4 28.02 -18.06 12.61
C LYS A 4 29.21 -17.28 12.05
N LEU A 5 29.91 -17.85 11.08
CA LEU A 5 31.06 -17.21 10.45
C LEU A 5 30.62 -16.07 9.55
N VAL A 6 29.52 -16.24 8.81
CA VAL A 6 28.92 -15.18 7.98
C VAL A 6 28.54 -13.97 8.83
N ILE A 7 27.87 -14.20 9.97
CA ILE A 7 27.48 -13.12 10.90
C ILE A 7 28.72 -12.41 11.47
N GLN A 8 29.77 -13.16 11.82
CA GLN A 8 31.01 -12.55 12.29
C GLN A 8 31.70 -11.69 11.22
N ILE A 9 31.64 -12.09 9.95
CA ILE A 9 32.18 -11.29 8.84
C ILE A 9 31.37 -10.00 8.66
N GLN A 10 30.04 -10.06 8.73
CA GLN A 10 29.17 -8.88 8.66
C GLN A 10 29.46 -7.91 9.81
N ALA A 11 29.40 -8.39 11.05
CA ALA A 11 29.69 -7.58 12.22
C ALA A 11 31.13 -7.02 12.23
N TYR A 12 32.07 -7.64 11.51
CA TYR A 12 33.42 -7.12 11.31
C TYR A 12 33.42 -5.91 10.36
N LEU A 13 32.65 -5.99 9.27
CA LEU A 13 32.50 -4.91 8.28
C LEU A 13 31.69 -3.72 8.83
N ASP A 14 30.76 -4.00 9.74
CA ASP A 14 29.96 -2.99 10.44
C ASP A 14 30.71 -2.36 11.64
N GLY A 15 31.83 -2.98 12.07
CA GLY A 15 32.65 -2.48 13.17
C GLY A 15 32.11 -2.84 14.57
N GLU A 16 31.18 -3.77 14.66
CA GLU A 16 30.55 -4.23 15.91
C GLU A 16 31.35 -5.33 16.64
N LEU A 17 32.39 -5.89 16.02
CA LEU A 17 33.25 -6.88 16.67
C LEU A 17 34.17 -6.26 17.75
N SER A 18 34.31 -6.98 18.87
CA SER A 18 35.34 -6.68 19.86
C SER A 18 36.75 -6.88 19.28
N ALA A 19 37.75 -6.20 19.86
CA ALA A 19 39.14 -6.28 19.39
C ALA A 19 39.69 -7.72 19.37
N GLU A 20 39.36 -8.52 20.39
CA GLU A 20 39.78 -9.91 20.49
C GLU A 20 39.12 -10.79 19.41
N ALA A 21 37.81 -10.65 19.21
CA ALA A 21 37.07 -11.40 18.20
C ALA A 21 37.56 -11.04 16.78
N ARG A 22 37.92 -9.77 16.56
CA ARG A 22 38.45 -9.29 15.28
C ARG A 22 39.75 -9.98 14.90
N LEU A 23 40.67 -10.14 15.85
CA LEU A 23 41.94 -10.85 15.63
C LEU A 23 41.71 -12.34 15.33
N GLN A 24 40.79 -12.98 16.04
CA GLN A 24 40.44 -14.38 15.81
C GLN A 24 39.83 -14.59 14.42
N LEU A 25 38.96 -13.68 13.99
CA LEU A 25 38.36 -13.74 12.66
C LEU A 25 39.42 -13.55 11.56
N LEU A 26 40.34 -12.59 11.70
CA LEU A 26 41.42 -12.36 10.74
C LEU A 26 42.32 -13.60 10.61
N ALA A 27 42.72 -14.21 11.72
CA ALA A 27 43.51 -15.44 11.73
C ALA A 27 42.76 -16.63 11.08
N ARG A 28 41.43 -16.58 11.06
CA ARG A 28 40.59 -17.59 10.40
C ARG A 28 40.43 -17.32 8.90
N LEU A 29 40.27 -16.06 8.51
CA LEU A 29 40.21 -15.63 7.10
C LEU A 29 41.52 -15.92 6.35
N GLU A 30 42.67 -15.94 7.03
CA GLU A 30 43.94 -16.36 6.43
C GLU A 30 43.96 -17.84 6.01
N LYS A 31 43.16 -18.69 6.67
CA LYS A 31 43.14 -20.14 6.47
C LYS A 31 41.99 -20.61 5.59
N ASP A 32 40.96 -19.79 5.46
CA ASP A 32 39.71 -20.11 4.79
C ASP A 32 39.49 -19.17 3.59
N SER A 33 39.77 -19.69 2.39
CA SER A 33 39.63 -18.93 1.15
C SER A 33 38.18 -18.57 0.84
N GLU A 34 37.22 -19.45 1.17
CA GLU A 34 35.78 -19.21 0.96
C GLU A 34 35.33 -18.02 1.81
N ALA A 35 35.74 -18.00 3.08
CA ALA A 35 35.40 -16.90 4.00
C ALA A 35 36.05 -15.56 3.59
N ARG A 36 37.26 -15.61 3.04
CA ARG A 36 37.95 -14.42 2.52
C ARG A 36 37.25 -13.83 1.31
N GLU A 37 36.88 -14.68 0.35
CA GLU A 37 36.12 -14.26 -0.84
C GLU A 37 34.79 -13.60 -0.45
N LEU A 38 34.08 -14.15 0.53
CA LEU A 38 32.86 -13.54 1.07
C LEU A 38 33.14 -12.16 1.69
N CYS A 39 34.17 -12.05 2.53
CA CYS A 39 34.54 -10.79 3.16
C CYS A 39 34.89 -9.72 2.12
N ASP A 40 35.63 -10.08 1.08
CA ASP A 40 36.02 -9.18 -0.01
C ASP A 40 34.79 -8.76 -0.85
N SER A 41 33.87 -9.69 -1.14
CA SER A 41 32.62 -9.40 -1.84
C SER A 41 31.74 -8.41 -1.07
N LEU A 42 31.51 -8.66 0.23
CA LEU A 42 30.69 -7.78 1.07
C LEU A 42 31.32 -6.40 1.23
N LYS A 43 32.65 -6.33 1.30
CA LYS A 43 33.37 -5.05 1.35
C LYS A 43 33.22 -4.26 0.05
N ALA A 44 33.25 -4.93 -1.10
CA ALA A 44 33.01 -4.30 -2.40
C ALA A 44 31.57 -3.76 -2.50
N GLU A 45 30.58 -4.53 -2.05
CA GLU A 45 29.18 -4.10 -1.99
C GLU A 45 28.98 -2.90 -1.05
N GLN A 46 29.57 -2.92 0.14
CA GLN A 46 29.53 -1.78 1.06
C GLN A 46 30.14 -0.51 0.43
N SER A 47 31.23 -0.65 -0.32
CA SER A 47 31.83 0.48 -1.05
C SER A 47 30.88 1.01 -2.12
N LEU A 48 30.27 0.12 -2.90
CA LEU A 48 29.31 0.51 -3.94
C LEU A 48 28.11 1.24 -3.34
N LEU A 49 27.57 0.77 -2.21
CA LEU A 49 26.47 1.43 -1.52
C LEU A 49 26.86 2.82 -0.99
N LYS A 50 28.09 2.97 -0.47
CA LYS A 50 28.63 4.27 -0.03
C LYS A 50 28.79 5.25 -1.19
N ASP A 51 29.25 4.77 -2.33
CA ASP A 51 29.50 5.59 -3.52
C ASP A 51 28.20 5.99 -4.24
N VAL A 52 27.20 5.11 -4.23
CA VAL A 52 25.86 5.42 -4.78
C VAL A 52 25.15 6.45 -3.89
N GLY A 53 25.35 6.36 -2.57
CA GLY A 53 24.84 7.30 -1.58
C GLY A 53 23.31 7.27 -1.44
N GLU A 54 22.81 7.47 -0.21
CA GLU A 54 21.45 7.98 -0.08
C GLU A 54 21.43 9.36 -0.73
N LYS A 55 20.71 9.48 -1.84
CA LYS A 55 20.53 10.77 -2.50
C LYS A 55 19.79 11.67 -1.52
N ASP A 56 20.46 12.72 -1.05
CA ASP A 56 19.87 13.77 -0.22
C ASP A 56 18.55 14.21 -0.86
N HIS A 57 17.45 13.71 -0.28
CA HIS A 57 16.12 14.08 -0.71
C HIS A 57 15.72 15.30 0.11
N GLU A 58 15.91 16.46 -0.50
CA GLU A 58 15.23 17.65 0.00
C GLU A 58 13.74 17.45 -0.22
N LEU A 59 13.01 17.27 0.88
CA LEU A 59 11.55 17.28 0.84
C LEU A 59 11.10 18.71 0.46
N PRO A 60 10.08 18.86 -0.40
CA PRO A 60 9.61 20.18 -0.85
C PRO A 60 8.92 21.00 0.26
N VAL A 61 8.84 20.44 1.47
CA VAL A 61 8.18 21.04 2.63
C VAL A 61 9.10 21.00 3.83
N ALA A 62 9.02 22.03 4.66
CA ALA A 62 9.73 22.07 5.93
C ALA A 62 9.28 20.91 6.83
N HIS A 63 10.21 20.38 7.63
CA HIS A 63 9.93 19.31 8.60
C HIS A 63 8.72 19.61 9.52
N SER A 64 8.50 20.89 9.86
CA SER A 64 7.36 21.34 10.67
C SER A 64 5.99 21.09 10.03
N TYR A 65 5.91 20.98 8.69
CA TYR A 65 4.68 20.64 7.99
C TYR A 65 4.16 19.25 8.40
N PHE A 66 5.03 18.24 8.42
CA PHE A 66 4.65 16.88 8.80
C PHE A 66 4.27 16.79 10.27
N TRP A 67 5.03 17.47 11.15
CA TRP A 67 4.70 17.51 12.57
C TRP A 67 3.32 18.14 12.81
N LYS A 68 3.00 19.20 12.07
CA LYS A 68 1.68 19.83 12.12
C LYS A 68 0.57 18.92 11.58
N ALA A 69 0.78 18.24 10.46
CA ALA A 69 -0.20 17.30 9.92
C ALA A 69 -0.49 16.15 10.91
N ILE A 70 0.56 15.62 11.54
CA ILE A 70 0.43 14.59 12.59
C ILE A 70 -0.32 15.15 13.80
N SER A 71 0.02 16.36 14.27
CA SER A 71 -0.68 16.96 15.41
C SER A 71 -2.14 17.24 15.12
N ASP A 72 -2.46 17.71 13.92
CA ASP A 72 -3.82 18.04 13.49
C ASP A 72 -4.69 16.78 13.39
N GLU A 73 -4.13 15.64 12.97
CA GLU A 73 -4.82 14.34 12.87
C GLU A 73 -4.97 13.62 14.24
N ILE A 74 -3.96 13.71 15.11
CA ILE A 74 -4.00 13.10 16.45
C ILE A 74 -4.93 13.89 17.39
N LEU A 75 -5.01 15.21 17.22
CA LEU A 75 -5.95 16.01 18.00
C LEU A 75 -7.37 15.58 17.63
N PRO A 76 -8.18 15.11 18.59
CA PRO A 76 -9.54 14.71 18.30
C PRO A 76 -10.27 15.94 17.78
N HIS A 77 -10.51 15.99 16.47
CA HIS A 77 -11.38 16.99 15.89
C HIS A 77 -12.70 16.93 16.67
N PRO A 78 -13.17 18.04 17.27
CA PRO A 78 -14.54 18.09 17.73
C PRO A 78 -15.40 17.87 16.49
N SER A 79 -15.94 16.66 16.39
CA SER A 79 -16.75 16.21 15.26
C SER A 79 -17.69 17.34 14.84
N PRO A 80 -17.71 17.80 13.57
CA PRO A 80 -18.68 18.79 13.12
C PRO A 80 -20.07 18.14 12.96
N ARG A 81 -20.45 17.23 13.86
CA ARG A 81 -21.80 16.68 13.95
C ARG A 81 -22.86 17.73 14.32
N ASN A 82 -22.44 18.95 14.66
CA ASN A 82 -23.33 20.08 14.95
C ASN A 82 -23.08 21.31 14.05
N GLN A 83 -22.56 21.14 12.82
CA GLN A 83 -22.77 22.19 11.81
C GLN A 83 -24.14 21.95 11.17
N THR A 84 -25.13 22.63 11.76
CA THR A 84 -26.37 23.09 11.14
C THR A 84 -26.71 22.41 9.81
N ARG A 85 -27.58 21.39 9.86
CA ARG A 85 -28.46 21.08 8.73
C ARG A 85 -29.17 22.38 8.36
N HIS A 86 -28.61 23.15 7.43
CA HIS A 86 -29.38 24.12 6.67
C HIS A 86 -30.52 23.30 6.06
N LYS A 87 -31.73 23.48 6.60
CA LYS A 87 -32.96 23.04 5.96
C LYS A 87 -33.01 23.79 4.64
N GLN A 88 -32.36 23.25 3.60
CA GLN A 88 -32.64 23.62 2.24
C GLN A 88 -34.11 23.28 2.04
N THR A 89 -34.94 24.30 2.01
CA THR A 89 -36.32 24.21 1.59
C THR A 89 -36.29 23.62 0.19
N ALA A 90 -36.62 22.33 0.07
CA ALA A 90 -36.72 21.65 -1.21
C ALA A 90 -37.73 22.44 -2.05
N GLY A 91 -37.22 23.17 -3.05
CA GLY A 91 -38.02 24.01 -3.94
C GLY A 91 -39.08 23.16 -4.64
N ALA A 92 -40.20 23.78 -5.01
CA ALA A 92 -41.33 23.11 -5.67
C ALA A 92 -40.91 22.20 -6.85
N PHE A 93 -39.81 22.55 -7.52
CA PHE A 93 -39.20 21.77 -8.59
C PHE A 93 -38.76 20.36 -8.18
N GLN A 94 -38.23 20.17 -6.96
CA GLN A 94 -37.77 18.87 -6.46
C GLN A 94 -38.93 17.97 -6.00
N ARG A 95 -40.09 18.57 -5.68
CA ARG A 95 -41.33 17.81 -5.43
C ARG A 95 -41.96 17.34 -6.75
N TRP A 96 -41.81 18.09 -7.84
CA TRP A 96 -42.28 17.68 -9.17
C TRP A 96 -41.40 16.61 -9.82
N SER A 97 -40.07 16.67 -9.62
CA SER A 97 -39.15 15.65 -10.15
C SER A 97 -39.42 14.26 -9.56
N ALA A 98 -39.91 14.19 -8.32
CA ALA A 98 -40.27 12.93 -7.67
C ALA A 98 -41.43 12.18 -8.36
N TRP A 99 -42.28 12.87 -9.13
CA TRP A 99 -43.39 12.28 -9.89
C TRP A 99 -43.02 11.99 -11.36
N LEU A 100 -42.09 12.77 -11.94
CA LEU A 100 -41.66 12.60 -13.33
C LEU A 100 -40.70 11.42 -13.53
N VAL A 101 -39.90 11.07 -12.50
CA VAL A 101 -38.95 9.94 -12.55
C VAL A 101 -39.63 8.59 -12.79
N PRO A 102 -40.69 8.17 -12.05
CA PRO A 102 -41.32 6.88 -12.32
C PRO A 102 -42.02 6.82 -13.69
N GLY A 103 -42.60 7.93 -14.16
CA GLY A 103 -43.23 7.99 -15.49
C GLY A 103 -42.22 7.88 -16.64
N GLY A 104 -41.06 8.52 -16.51
CA GLY A 104 -39.99 8.46 -17.52
C GLY A 104 -39.40 7.06 -17.67
N VAL A 105 -39.21 6.33 -16.57
CA VAL A 105 -38.68 4.95 -16.62
C VAL A 105 -39.66 4.01 -17.34
N ILE A 106 -40.96 4.12 -17.06
CA ILE A 106 -41.98 3.30 -17.73
C ILE A 106 -42.06 3.64 -19.24
N ALA A 107 -41.98 4.94 -19.59
CA ALA A 107 -41.99 5.36 -20.99
C ALA A 107 -40.76 4.83 -21.75
N CYS A 108 -39.56 4.86 -21.15
CA CYS A 108 -38.36 4.29 -21.74
C CYS A 108 -38.47 2.77 -21.94
N ILE A 109 -39.00 2.05 -20.95
CA ILE A 109 -39.22 0.59 -21.06
C ILE A 109 -40.23 0.28 -22.17
N ALA A 110 -41.32 1.04 -22.26
CA ALA A 110 -42.32 0.88 -23.33
C ALA A 110 -41.70 1.13 -24.72
N LEU A 111 -40.85 2.14 -24.86
CA LEU A 111 -40.16 2.46 -26.11
C LEU A 111 -39.19 1.35 -26.54
N VAL A 112 -38.45 0.78 -25.58
CA VAL A 112 -37.52 -0.34 -25.79
C VAL A 112 -38.27 -1.64 -26.17
N VAL A 113 -39.43 -1.89 -25.56
CA VAL A 113 -40.27 -3.07 -25.86
C VAL A 113 -40.99 -2.92 -27.21
N PHE A 114 -41.41 -1.70 -27.58
CA PHE A 114 -42.14 -1.45 -28.82
C PHE A 114 -41.22 -1.42 -30.05
N GLN A 115 -39.96 -1.00 -29.91
CA GLN A 115 -38.97 -1.15 -30.96
C GLN A 115 -38.36 -2.55 -30.94
N LYS A 116 -38.97 -3.48 -31.69
CA LYS A 116 -38.53 -4.88 -31.89
C LYS A 116 -37.10 -5.09 -32.43
N GLY A 117 -36.27 -4.05 -32.54
CA GLY A 117 -34.87 -4.15 -32.94
C GLY A 117 -33.88 -3.49 -31.97
N LEU A 118 -34.35 -2.77 -30.95
CA LEU A 118 -33.45 -2.08 -30.00
C LEU A 118 -32.91 -3.04 -28.93
N LEU A 119 -33.70 -4.04 -28.53
CA LEU A 119 -33.30 -5.02 -27.53
C LEU A 119 -32.14 -5.89 -28.01
N ASP A 120 -32.13 -6.31 -29.28
CA ASP A 120 -31.05 -7.14 -29.82
C ASP A 120 -29.74 -6.35 -29.92
N ASP A 121 -29.80 -5.09 -30.34
CA ASP A 121 -28.61 -4.21 -30.48
C ASP A 121 -28.03 -3.79 -29.10
N VAL A 122 -28.89 -3.59 -28.10
CA VAL A 122 -28.46 -3.34 -26.71
C VAL A 122 -27.89 -4.61 -26.06
N LEU A 123 -28.48 -5.79 -26.30
CA LEU A 123 -27.94 -7.04 -25.75
C LEU A 123 -26.59 -7.39 -26.38
N ASP A 124 -26.41 -7.15 -27.67
CA ASP A 124 -25.10 -7.31 -28.34
C ASP A 124 -24.10 -6.23 -27.90
N GLY A 125 -24.56 -5.01 -27.63
CA GLY A 125 -23.77 -3.96 -26.98
C GLY A 125 -23.29 -4.30 -25.56
N ILE A 126 -24.14 -4.95 -24.75
CA ILE A 126 -23.81 -5.41 -23.38
C ILE A 126 -22.84 -6.60 -23.43
N LYS A 127 -23.02 -7.55 -24.36
CA LYS A 127 -22.07 -8.67 -24.56
C LYS A 127 -20.71 -8.19 -25.10
N SER A 128 -20.69 -7.15 -25.92
CA SER A 128 -19.48 -6.50 -26.45
C SER A 128 -18.74 -5.68 -25.38
N THR A 129 -19.47 -4.99 -24.50
CA THR A 129 -18.87 -4.22 -23.39
C THR A 129 -18.35 -5.11 -22.27
N GLY A 130 -18.85 -6.35 -22.12
CA GLY A 130 -18.27 -7.35 -21.21
C GLY A 130 -16.81 -7.73 -21.49
N LYS A 131 -16.33 -7.57 -22.74
CA LYS A 131 -14.91 -7.82 -23.10
C LYS A 131 -14.00 -6.60 -22.93
N LYS A 132 -14.56 -5.39 -22.77
CA LYS A 132 -13.77 -4.15 -22.57
C LYS A 132 -13.95 -3.51 -21.17
N ALA A 133 -14.98 -3.91 -20.42
CA ALA A 133 -15.23 -3.47 -19.05
C ALA A 133 -14.48 -4.29 -17.98
N ALA A 134 -13.73 -5.33 -18.36
CA ALA A 134 -12.82 -6.05 -17.46
C ALA A 134 -11.51 -5.29 -17.16
N ARG A 135 -11.36 -4.03 -17.60
CA ARG A 135 -10.09 -3.27 -17.47
C ARG A 135 -10.13 -2.02 -16.59
N ARG A 136 -11.19 -1.83 -15.81
CA ARG A 136 -11.21 -0.83 -14.72
C ARG A 136 -11.92 -1.37 -13.48
N ALA A 137 -11.44 -2.50 -12.98
CA ALA A 137 -11.44 -2.70 -11.54
C ALA A 137 -10.40 -1.73 -10.95
N PRO A 138 -10.64 -1.10 -9.79
CA PRO A 138 -9.56 -0.46 -9.07
C PRO A 138 -8.50 -1.53 -8.86
N SER A 139 -7.30 -1.31 -9.41
CA SER A 139 -6.17 -2.16 -9.14
C SER A 139 -5.86 -2.05 -7.65
N PHE A 140 -6.44 -2.94 -6.85
CA PHE A 140 -5.72 -3.42 -5.68
C PHE A 140 -4.43 -3.97 -6.25
N HIS A 141 -3.35 -3.22 -6.04
CA HIS A 141 -2.01 -3.77 -6.19
C HIS A 141 -1.89 -4.77 -5.04
N GLU A 142 -2.39 -5.98 -5.27
CA GLU A 142 -1.99 -7.14 -4.48
C GLU A 142 -0.49 -7.25 -4.74
N ILE A 143 0.28 -6.73 -3.78
CA ILE A 143 1.70 -7.01 -3.71
C ILE A 143 1.75 -8.51 -3.42
N ASP A 144 1.96 -9.29 -4.46
CA ASP A 144 2.29 -10.70 -4.37
C ASP A 144 3.67 -10.77 -3.71
N SER A 145 3.71 -10.60 -2.40
CA SER A 145 4.93 -10.74 -1.63
C SER A 145 5.31 -12.22 -1.74
N GLN A 146 6.41 -12.50 -2.43
CA GLN A 146 6.99 -13.83 -2.56
C GLN A 146 7.41 -14.46 -1.20
N GLN A 147 7.00 -13.91 -0.06
CA GLN A 147 7.16 -14.54 1.24
C GLN A 147 6.11 -15.64 1.42
N GLN A 148 6.40 -16.80 0.83
CA GLN A 148 5.59 -18.02 0.93
C GLN A 148 5.42 -18.54 2.38
N ASN A 149 6.03 -17.90 3.39
CA ASN A 149 5.98 -18.28 4.81
C ASN A 149 5.58 -17.14 5.78
N ALA A 150 4.96 -16.05 5.31
CA ALA A 150 4.45 -15.02 6.21
C ALA A 150 3.05 -15.39 6.75
N GLY A 151 2.95 -15.66 8.05
CA GLY A 151 1.67 -15.79 8.75
C GLY A 151 1.09 -14.41 9.05
N PHE A 152 -0.18 -14.19 8.69
CA PHE A 152 -0.90 -12.94 8.98
C PHE A 152 -2.04 -13.19 9.96
N ILE A 153 -2.04 -12.46 11.08
CA ILE A 153 -3.17 -12.43 12.02
C ILE A 153 -3.62 -10.98 12.15
N SER A 154 -4.89 -10.71 11.85
CA SER A 154 -5.50 -9.39 12.04
C SER A 154 -6.51 -9.43 13.17
N PHE A 155 -6.41 -8.48 14.10
CA PHE A 155 -7.41 -8.20 15.11
C PHE A 155 -7.98 -6.80 14.90
N ARG A 156 -9.30 -6.67 14.96
CA ARG A 156 -9.99 -5.39 14.87
C ARG A 156 -10.81 -5.17 16.13
N SER A 157 -10.54 -4.09 16.84
CA SER A 157 -11.33 -3.64 17.98
C SER A 157 -12.33 -2.58 17.52
N GLU A 158 -13.63 -2.91 17.53
CA GLU A 158 -14.67 -1.96 17.14
C GLU A 158 -14.88 -0.83 18.16
N SER A 159 -14.62 -1.10 19.44
CA SER A 159 -14.79 -0.12 20.51
C SER A 159 -13.70 0.95 20.52
N GLU A 160 -12.50 0.59 20.06
CA GLU A 160 -11.33 1.48 20.07
C GLU A 160 -11.00 2.03 18.67
N GLY A 161 -11.65 1.51 17.62
CA GLY A 161 -11.41 1.93 16.25
C GLY A 161 -10.02 1.57 15.71
N VAL A 162 -9.32 0.64 16.37
CA VAL A 162 -7.95 0.24 16.02
C VAL A 162 -7.96 -1.14 15.35
N SER A 163 -7.15 -1.27 14.30
CA SER A 163 -6.83 -2.54 13.66
C SER A 163 -5.36 -2.84 13.87
N VAL A 164 -5.06 -4.02 14.42
CA VAL A 164 -3.69 -4.51 14.61
C VAL A 164 -3.46 -5.68 13.66
N VAL A 165 -2.34 -5.63 12.94
CA VAL A 165 -1.91 -6.70 12.04
C VAL A 165 -0.55 -7.18 12.51
N TRP A 166 -0.47 -8.46 12.88
CA TRP A 166 0.81 -9.12 13.16
C TRP A 166 1.28 -9.86 11.92
N ILE A 167 2.56 -9.67 11.61
CA ILE A 167 3.26 -10.34 10.53
C ILE A 167 4.32 -11.21 11.20
N SER A 168 4.16 -12.53 11.13
CA SER A 168 5.13 -13.50 11.63
C SER A 168 5.86 -14.15 10.47
N ASN A 169 7.19 -14.05 10.45
CA ASN A 169 8.04 -14.81 9.54
C ASN A 169 8.53 -16.06 10.27
N TYR A 170 8.28 -17.24 9.70
CA TYR A 170 8.84 -18.53 10.12
C TYR A 170 10.00 -18.95 9.23
#